data_AF-A0A967ADE2-F1
#
_entry.id   AF-A0A967ADE2-F1
#
_cell.length_a   1.000
_cell.length_b   1.000
_cell.length_c   1.000
_cell.angle_alpha   90.00
_cell.angle_beta   90.00
_cell.angle_gamma   90.00
#
_symmetry.space_group_name_H-M   'P 1'
#
loop_
_entity.id
_entity.type
_entity.pdbx_description
1 polymer ?
#
loop_
_entity_poly.entity_id
_entity_poly.type
_entity_poly.pdbx_seq_one_letter_code
_entity_poly.pdbx_strand_id
1 'polypeptide(L)' 'MIRIFDTTLRDGEQSPGASMNVEEKVMVAKQLARLGVDIIEAGFAYSSPGDFEAVRRIAQEVE' A
#
# COMPACT_ATOMS: atom_id res chain seq x y z
N MET A 1 -12.22 -7.07 -20.25
CA MET A 1 -11.14 -6.30 -19.59
C MET A 1 -11.01 -6.83 -18.18
N ILE A 2 -9.82 -7.24 -17.77
CA ILE A 2 -9.53 -7.69 -16.39
C ILE A 2 -8.97 -6.48 -15.63
N ARG A 3 -9.34 -6.32 -14.36
CA ARG A 3 -8.74 -5.34 -13.45
C ARG A 3 -7.95 -6.06 -12.37
N ILE A 4 -6.80 -5.51 -12.00
CA ILE A 4 -5.91 -6.01 -10.96
C ILE A 4 -6.09 -5.15 -9.70
N PHE A 5 -6.55 -5.79 -8.63
CA PHE A 5 -6.62 -5.22 -7.29
C PHE A 5 -5.48 -5.83 -6.47
N ASP A 6 -4.47 -5.03 -6.16
CA ASP A 6 -3.29 -5.46 -5.42
C ASP A 6 -3.45 -5.20 -3.91
N THR A 7 -3.26 -6.23 -3.10
CA THR A 7 -3.39 -6.19 -1.64
C THR A 7 -2.06 -6.29 -0.90
N THR A 8 -0.93 -6.09 -1.58
CA THR A 8 0.41 -6.25 -0.99
C THR A 8 0.60 -5.39 0.26
N LEU A 9 0.10 -4.15 0.25
CA LEU A 9 0.27 -3.16 1.32
C LEU A 9 -0.70 -3.32 2.50
N ARG A 10 -1.67 -4.23 2.41
CA ARG A 10 -2.63 -4.52 3.48
C ARG A 10 -2.54 -5.98 3.91
N ASP A 11 -2.79 -6.90 2.99
CA ASP A 11 -2.87 -8.33 3.28
C ASP A 11 -1.49 -8.97 3.23
N GLY A 12 -0.66 -8.56 2.26
CA GLY A 12 0.73 -9.03 2.15
C GLY A 12 1.55 -8.71 3.39
N GLU A 13 1.45 -7.47 3.89
CA GLU A 13 2.15 -6.99 5.09
C GLU A 13 1.80 -7.78 6.37
N GLN A 14 0.60 -8.36 6.46
CA GLN A 14 0.17 -9.14 7.63
C GLN A 14 0.91 -10.48 7.77
N SER A 15 1.70 -10.86 6.75
CA SER A 15 2.54 -12.06 6.80
C SER A 15 3.67 -11.89 7.83
N PRO A 16 4.03 -12.95 8.58
CA PRO A 16 5.15 -12.90 9.52
C PRO A 16 6.46 -12.44 8.84
N GLY A 17 7.07 -11.39 9.37
CA GLY A 17 8.32 -10.84 8.83
C GLY A 17 8.17 -9.90 7.62
N ALA A 18 6.94 -9.58 7.20
CA ALA A 18 6.65 -8.69 6.07
C ALA A 18 6.17 -7.29 6.50
N SER A 19 6.27 -6.95 7.79
CA SER A 19 5.86 -5.64 8.30
C SER A 19 6.65 -4.51 7.64
N MET A 20 5.96 -3.45 7.24
CA MET A 20 6.55 -2.32 6.55
C MET A 20 6.35 -1.04 7.35
N ASN A 21 7.37 -0.18 7.38
CA ASN A 21 7.22 1.18 7.86
C ASN A 21 6.56 2.07 6.78
N VAL A 22 6.22 3.31 7.15
CA VAL A 22 5.55 4.28 6.26
C VAL A 22 6.31 4.51 4.95
N GLU A 23 7.64 4.66 5.00
CA GLU A 23 8.45 4.92 3.80
C GLU A 23 8.52 3.69 2.89
N GLU A 24 8.64 2.49 3.46
CA GLU A 24 8.62 1.23 2.73
C GLU A 24 7.28 1.05 2.01
N LYS A 25 6.17 1.34 2.68
CA LYS A 25 4.82 1.29 2.06
C LYS A 25 4.70 2.26 0.89
N VAL A 26 5.14 3.50 1.05
CA VAL A 26 5.11 4.50 -0.04
C VAL A 26 6.01 4.06 -1.21
N MET A 27 7.19 3.50 -0.93
CA MET A 27 8.10 2.99 -1.96
C MET A 27 7.44 1.86 -2.76
N VAL A 28 6.86 0.87 -2.08
CA VAL A 28 6.17 -0.26 -2.72
C VAL A 28 4.94 0.22 -3.50
N ALA A 29 4.15 1.14 -2.97
CA ALA A 29 3.01 1.73 -3.67
C ALA A 29 3.42 2.37 -5.02
N LYS A 30 4.53 3.12 -5.05
CA LYS A 30 5.09 3.69 -6.29
C LYS A 30 5.52 2.61 -7.28
N GLN A 31 6.04 1.47 -6.81
CA GLN A 31 6.37 0.36 -7.70
C GLN A 31 5.13 -0.34 -8.26
N LEU A 32 4.08 -0.52 -7.45
CA LEU A 32 2.80 -1.09 -7.89
C LEU A 32 2.11 -0.22 -8.93
N ALA A 33 2.11 1.11 -8.72
CA ALA A 33 1.62 2.06 -9.71
C ALA A 33 2.42 1.98 -11.03
N ARG A 34 3.76 1.93 -10.95
CA ARG A 34 4.62 1.74 -12.11
C ARG A 34 4.39 0.40 -12.84
N LEU A 35 4.05 -0.64 -12.10
CA LEU A 35 3.67 -1.95 -12.65
C LEU A 35 2.35 -1.88 -13.42
N GLY A 36 1.50 -0.88 -13.12
CA GLY A 36 0.22 -0.65 -13.79
C GLY A 36 -0.93 -1.45 -13.21
N VAL A 37 -0.94 -1.68 -11.88
CA VAL A 37 -2.12 -2.25 -11.21
C VAL A 37 -3.26 -1.24 -11.21
N ASP A 38 -4.51 -1.71 -11.36
CA ASP A 38 -5.67 -0.81 -11.42
C ASP A 38 -6.02 -0.20 -10.07
N ILE A 39 -5.83 -0.95 -8.97
CA ILE A 39 -6.18 -0.54 -7.61
C ILE A 39 -5.13 -1.07 -6.63
N ILE A 40 -4.72 -0.22 -5.69
CA ILE A 40 -3.83 -0.58 -4.57
C ILE A 40 -4.63 -0.48 -3.26
N GLU A 41 -4.72 -1.58 -2.51
CA GLU A 41 -5.21 -1.56 -1.13
C GLU A 41 -4.08 -1.09 -0.20
N ALA A 42 -4.00 0.23 0.01
CA ALA A 42 -2.85 0.89 0.64
C ALA A 42 -2.61 0.59 2.14
N GLY A 43 -3.48 -0.18 2.78
CA GLY A 43 -3.40 -0.52 4.21
C GLY A 43 -4.76 -0.42 4.90
N PHE A 44 -4.75 -0.47 6.24
CA PHE A 44 -5.95 -0.31 7.06
C PHE A 44 -5.84 0.95 7.94
N ALA A 45 -6.30 2.10 7.47
CA ALA A 45 -6.06 3.39 8.13
C ALA A 45 -6.50 3.49 9.60
N TYR A 46 -7.42 2.62 10.07
CA TYR A 46 -7.88 2.61 11.46
C TYR A 46 -6.96 1.81 12.41
N SER A 47 -6.09 0.92 11.91
CA SER A 47 -5.30 0.03 12.78
C SER A 47 -4.27 0.77 13.64
N SER A 48 -3.63 1.81 13.10
CA SER A 48 -2.62 2.57 13.82
C SER A 48 -2.40 3.98 13.21
N PRO A 49 -1.80 4.91 13.97
CA PRO A 49 -1.37 6.20 13.40
C PRO A 49 -0.37 6.04 12.23
N GLY A 50 0.47 5.01 12.26
CA GLY A 50 1.41 4.72 11.18
C GLY A 50 0.71 4.25 9.90
N ASP A 51 -0.31 3.39 10.03
CA ASP A 51 -1.13 2.95 8.90
C ASP A 51 -1.95 4.11 8.32
N PHE A 52 -2.51 4.95 9.18
CA PHE A 52 -3.20 6.17 8.74
C PHE A 52 -2.28 7.06 7.91
N GLU A 53 -1.07 7.33 8.41
CA GLU A 53 -0.10 8.16 7.73
C GLU A 53 0.37 7.55 6.40
N ALA A 54 0.61 6.24 6.36
CA ALA A 54 0.96 5.54 5.13
C ALA A 54 -0.14 5.65 4.07
N VAL A 55 -1.40 5.37 4.43
CA VAL A 55 -2.54 5.50 3.51
C VAL A 55 -2.69 6.94 3.02
N ARG A 56 -2.55 7.92 3.92
CA ARG A 56 -2.61 9.35 3.60
C ARG A 56 -1.53 9.75 2.59
N ARG A 57 -0.28 9.31 2.80
CA ARG A 57 0.84 9.64 1.90
C ARG A 57 0.74 8.95 0.56
N ILE A 58 0.37 7.66 0.54
CA ILE A 58 0.16 6.94 -0.73
C ILE A 58 -0.90 7.65 -1.57
N ALA A 59 -2.02 8.04 -0.97
CA ALA A 59 -3.08 8.77 -1.67
C ALA A 59 -2.66 10.17 -2.19
N GLN A 60 -1.58 10.76 -1.66
CA GLN A 60 -1.08 12.07 -2.08
C GLN A 60 0.10 11.99 -3.07
N GLU A 61 0.89 10.93 -3.01
CA GLU A 61 2.17 10.82 -3.72
C GLU A 61 2.18 9.84 -4.90
N VAL A 62 1.14 9.01 -5.04
CA VAL A 62 1.09 7.92 -6.02
C VAL A 62 -0.04 8.19 -7.02
N GLU A 63 0.31 8.18 -8.31
CA GLU A 63 -0.59 8.37 -9.46
C GLU A 63 -1.00 7.05 -10.11
#